data_AF-A0A5N7C2F9-F1
#
_entry.id   AF-A0A5N7C2F9-F1
#
_cell.length_a   1.000
_cell.length_b   1.000
_cell.length_c   1.000
_cell.angle_alpha   90.00
_cell.angle_beta   90.00
_cell.angle_gamma   90.00
#
_symmetry.space_group_name_H-M   'P 1'
#
loop_
_entity.id
_entity.type
_entity.pdbx_description
1 polymer ?
#
loop_
_entity_poly.entity_id
_entity_poly.type
_entity_poly.pdbx_seq_one_letter_code
_entity_poly.pdbx_strand_id
1 'polypeptide(L)'
;MRPQLSPNLLPTLFTSLTRQPKWTLHRTLKSDNPLDINGSLTGTATFTPLPIPTNPQSSSSSTSSSKDILYHEEGEMPTPPGLRTHPSVGVGLRFTKKYIWRFDEGRISIWFAKVGSDVPDYLFHEFEFVDQGQGQDQGQGEGETFVDAPTPPGAGGDTVVYRARGNHLCINDMYRTAYAFRVREGEVVSWASRHVVKGPRKDQDIVNIYWVGV
;
A
#
# COMPACT_ATOMS: atom_id res chain seq x y z
N MET A 1 5.56 -25.90 10.98
CA MET A 1 6.73 -25.00 11.07
C MET A 1 6.26 -23.60 10.72
N ARG A 2 6.68 -22.58 11.49
CA ARG A 2 6.29 -21.18 11.23
C ARG A 2 7.09 -20.64 10.04
N PRO A 3 6.47 -19.98 9.05
CA PRO A 3 7.21 -19.40 7.95
C PRO A 3 7.95 -18.15 8.43
N GLN A 4 9.27 -18.24 8.57
CA GLN A 4 10.14 -17.08 8.73
C GLN A 4 10.39 -16.42 7.38
N LEU A 5 10.55 -15.09 7.38
CA LEU A 5 10.99 -14.36 6.19
C LEU A 5 12.42 -14.75 5.86
N SER A 6 12.58 -15.65 4.88
CA SER A 6 13.90 -15.98 4.38
C SER A 6 14.50 -14.81 3.58
N PRO A 7 15.83 -14.65 3.52
CA PRO A 7 16.46 -13.57 2.75
C PRO A 7 16.03 -13.50 1.27
N ASN A 8 15.64 -14.64 0.70
CA ASN A 8 15.19 -14.75 -0.70
C ASN A 8 13.69 -14.48 -0.89
N LEU A 9 12.91 -14.51 0.20
CA LEU A 9 11.46 -14.34 0.10
C LEU A 9 11.09 -12.89 -0.18
N LEU A 10 11.78 -11.92 0.42
CA LEU A 10 11.41 -10.51 0.28
C LEU A 10 11.58 -9.96 -1.15
N PRO A 11 12.70 -10.22 -1.86
CA PRO A 11 12.81 -9.89 -3.28
C PRO A 11 11.76 -10.60 -4.14
N THR A 12 11.41 -11.84 -3.79
CA THR A 12 10.40 -12.63 -4.51
C THR A 12 9.00 -12.03 -4.32
N LEU A 13 8.62 -11.70 -3.08
CA LEU A 13 7.36 -11.02 -2.76
C LEU A 13 7.24 -9.70 -3.52
N PHE A 14 8.28 -8.87 -3.46
CA PHE A 14 8.32 -7.57 -4.14
C PHE A 14 8.13 -7.71 -5.67
N THR A 15 8.86 -8.64 -6.30
CA THR A 15 8.76 -8.84 -7.75
C THR A 15 7.48 -9.57 -8.18
N SER A 16 6.86 -10.38 -7.32
CA SER A 16 5.59 -11.06 -7.65
C SER A 16 4.43 -10.08 -7.88
N LEU A 17 4.44 -8.92 -7.22
CA LEU A 17 3.40 -7.88 -7.36
C LEU A 17 3.25 -7.38 -8.80
N THR A 18 4.34 -7.38 -9.57
CA THR A 18 4.36 -6.89 -10.97
C THR A 18 3.91 -7.93 -11.98
N ARG A 19 3.74 -9.19 -11.58
CA ARG A 19 3.36 -10.28 -12.51
C ARG A 19 1.87 -10.31 -12.78
N GLN A 20 1.08 -9.68 -11.91
CA GLN A 20 -0.34 -9.48 -12.14
C GLN A 20 -0.55 -8.21 -12.95
N PRO A 21 -1.26 -8.26 -14.08
CA PRO A 21 -1.45 -7.09 -14.94
C PRO A 21 -2.32 -6.03 -14.26
N LYS A 22 -3.24 -6.45 -13.40
CA LYS A 22 -4.19 -5.57 -12.71
C LYS A 22 -4.72 -6.23 -11.45
N TRP A 23 -4.77 -5.47 -10.38
CA TRP A 23 -5.41 -5.84 -9.12
C TRP A 23 -6.76 -5.15 -9.03
N THR A 24 -7.82 -5.88 -8.70
CA THR A 24 -9.08 -5.28 -8.27
C THR A 24 -8.89 -4.68 -6.89
N LEU A 25 -9.42 -3.48 -6.67
CA LEU A 25 -9.39 -2.77 -5.39
C LEU A 25 -10.82 -2.59 -4.87
N HIS A 26 -11.05 -2.99 -3.63
CA HIS A 26 -12.16 -2.52 -2.82
C HIS A 26 -11.62 -1.71 -1.64
N ARG A 27 -12.11 -0.48 -1.50
CA ARG A 27 -11.71 0.44 -0.44
C ARG A 27 -12.91 0.81 0.40
N THR A 28 -12.71 0.84 1.71
CA THR A 28 -13.64 1.43 2.67
C THR A 28 -12.98 2.63 3.32
N LEU A 29 -13.68 3.77 3.28
CA LEU A 29 -13.28 5.04 3.86
C LEU A 29 -14.16 5.33 5.07
N LYS A 30 -13.52 5.63 6.20
CA LYS A 30 -14.17 6.19 7.37
C LYS A 30 -13.43 7.45 7.79
N SER A 31 -14.17 8.53 8.04
CA SER A 31 -13.65 9.77 8.60
C SER A 31 -14.64 10.32 9.62
N ASP A 32 -14.12 10.85 10.73
CA ASP A 32 -14.95 11.53 11.72
C ASP A 32 -15.34 12.95 11.26
N ASN A 33 -14.71 13.47 10.20
CA ASN A 33 -15.14 14.69 9.55
C ASN A 33 -16.29 14.37 8.57
N PRO A 34 -17.51 14.88 8.79
CA PRO A 34 -18.66 14.60 7.93
C PRO A 34 -18.54 15.17 6.51
N LEU A 35 -17.59 16.10 6.29
CA LEU A 35 -17.30 16.65 4.96
C LEU A 35 -16.36 15.77 4.13
N ASP A 36 -15.71 14.79 4.75
CA ASP A 36 -14.87 13.83 4.05
C ASP A 36 -15.71 12.72 3.42
N ILE A 37 -15.15 12.10 2.38
CA ILE A 37 -15.78 10.95 1.72
C ILE A 37 -15.75 9.75 2.68
N ASN A 38 -16.93 9.19 2.91
CA ASN A 38 -17.17 8.00 3.71
C ASN A 38 -17.83 6.91 2.87
N GLY A 39 -17.66 5.65 3.28
CA GLY A 39 -18.27 4.48 2.62
C GLY A 39 -17.30 3.71 1.72
N SER A 40 -17.85 2.89 0.83
CA SER A 40 -17.05 1.99 0.00
C SER A 40 -16.93 2.48 -1.44
N LEU A 41 -15.77 2.24 -2.03
CA LEU A 41 -15.49 2.50 -3.44
C LEU A 41 -14.72 1.33 -4.06
N THR A 42 -14.77 1.24 -5.38
CA THR A 42 -14.06 0.22 -6.16
C THR A 42 -13.11 0.88 -7.15
N GLY A 43 -12.07 0.15 -7.49
CA GLY A 43 -11.10 0.60 -8.48
C GLY A 43 -10.14 -0.51 -8.81
N THR A 44 -8.95 -0.12 -9.24
CA THR A 44 -7.89 -1.04 -9.58
C THR A 44 -6.53 -0.50 -9.20
N ALA A 45 -5.55 -1.39 -9.04
CA ALA A 45 -4.16 -1.05 -8.84
C ALA A 45 -3.24 -1.79 -9.82
N THR A 46 -2.12 -1.17 -10.16
CA THR A 46 -1.05 -1.74 -11.00
C THR A 46 0.30 -1.54 -10.34
N PHE A 47 1.25 -2.41 -10.70
CA PHE A 47 2.64 -2.37 -10.26
C PHE A 47 3.54 -2.42 -11.50
N THR A 48 4.05 -1.26 -11.91
CA THR A 48 4.85 -1.12 -13.12
C THR A 48 6.33 -0.95 -12.76
N PRO A 49 7.22 -1.89 -13.14
CA PRO A 49 8.66 -1.71 -12.92
C PRO A 49 9.15 -0.41 -13.56
N LEU A 50 9.92 0.38 -12.82
CA LEU A 50 10.55 1.60 -13.34
C LEU A 50 11.98 1.32 -13.80
N PRO A 51 12.45 2.00 -14.85
CA PRO A 51 13.85 1.93 -15.25
C PRO A 51 14.77 2.38 -14.11
N ILE A 52 15.90 1.70 -13.96
CA ILE A 52 16.95 2.16 -13.04
C ILE A 52 17.43 3.53 -13.54
N PRO A 53 17.52 4.56 -12.67
CA PRO A 53 18.08 5.84 -13.08
C PRO A 53 19.54 5.64 -13.51
N THR A 54 19.81 5.62 -14.80
CA THR A 54 21.17 5.68 -15.34
C THR A 54 21.67 7.10 -15.13
N ASN A 55 22.42 7.33 -14.06
CA ASN A 55 23.12 8.60 -13.89
C ASN A 55 24.40 8.55 -14.73
N PRO A 56 24.54 9.33 -15.81
CA PRO A 56 25.72 9.27 -16.69
C PRO A 56 27.02 9.76 -16.01
N GLN A 57 26.96 10.26 -14.77
CA GLN A 57 28.11 10.73 -13.99
C GLN A 57 28.59 9.79 -12.87
N SER A 58 27.90 8.68 -12.59
CA SER A 58 28.38 7.68 -11.64
C SER A 58 29.16 6.58 -12.37
N SER A 59 30.38 6.90 -12.77
CA SER A 59 31.41 5.90 -13.13
C SER A 59 31.99 5.26 -11.87
N SER A 60 31.12 4.73 -11.01
CA SER A 60 31.49 3.79 -9.96
C SER A 60 30.68 2.53 -10.19
N SER A 61 31.39 1.43 -10.31
CA SER A 61 30.88 0.07 -10.43
C SER A 61 30.19 -0.41 -9.15
N SER A 62 29.23 0.35 -8.63
CA SER A 62 28.35 -0.11 -7.57
C SER A 62 27.15 -0.79 -8.22
N THR A 63 27.11 -2.11 -8.11
CA THR A 63 25.94 -2.96 -8.32
C THR A 63 24.81 -2.54 -7.37
N SER A 64 24.21 -1.36 -7.57
CA SER A 64 23.00 -0.99 -6.82
C SER A 64 21.86 -1.85 -7.34
N SER A 65 21.58 -2.93 -6.62
CA SER A 65 20.50 -3.88 -6.92
C SER A 65 19.10 -3.31 -6.64
N SER A 66 18.99 -2.00 -6.43
CA SER A 66 17.76 -1.29 -6.13
C SER A 66 16.76 -1.46 -7.29
N LYS A 67 15.52 -1.78 -6.94
CA LYS A 67 14.42 -1.94 -7.90
C LYS A 67 13.26 -1.05 -7.50
N ASP A 68 12.85 -0.17 -8.41
CA ASP A 68 11.70 0.69 -8.23
C ASP A 68 10.51 0.14 -9.01
N ILE A 69 9.33 0.22 -8.40
CA ILE A 69 8.04 -0.09 -9.00
C ILE A 69 7.12 1.09 -8.76
N LEU A 70 6.48 1.58 -9.83
CA LEU A 70 5.36 2.50 -9.73
C LEU A 70 4.11 1.70 -9.31
N TYR A 71 3.63 1.99 -8.11
CA TYR A 71 2.32 1.58 -7.67
C TYR A 71 1.31 2.67 -8.03
N HIS A 72 0.27 2.32 -8.79
CA HIS A 72 -0.75 3.25 -9.24
C HIS A 72 -2.15 2.69 -9.01
N GLU A 73 -2.98 3.42 -8.27
CA GLU A 73 -4.41 3.14 -8.13
C GLU A 73 -5.25 4.12 -8.94
N GLU A 74 -6.40 3.65 -9.41
CA GLU A 74 -7.45 4.47 -9.99
C GLU A 74 -8.83 3.85 -9.79
N GLY A 75 -9.87 4.68 -9.83
CA GLY A 75 -11.26 4.22 -9.82
C GLY A 75 -12.25 5.36 -9.71
N GLU A 76 -13.51 5.00 -9.46
CA GLU A 76 -14.62 5.95 -9.39
C GLU A 76 -15.05 6.18 -7.93
N MET A 77 -15.36 7.43 -7.60
CA MET A 77 -15.92 7.82 -6.31
C MET A 77 -17.44 7.85 -6.41
N PRO A 78 -18.16 7.41 -5.35
CA PRO A 78 -19.61 7.52 -5.31
C PRO A 78 -20.05 8.98 -5.49
N THR A 79 -21.08 9.22 -6.33
CA THR A 79 -21.66 10.56 -6.45
C THR A 79 -22.22 11.01 -5.10
N PRO A 80 -21.80 12.18 -4.57
CA PRO A 80 -22.34 12.70 -3.32
C PRO A 80 -23.87 12.81 -3.37
N PRO A 81 -24.59 12.56 -2.26
CA PRO A 81 -26.05 12.53 -2.24
C PRO A 81 -26.74 13.78 -2.83
N GLY A 82 -26.11 14.95 -2.77
CA GLY A 82 -26.65 16.23 -3.26
C GLY A 82 -26.34 16.60 -4.72
N LEU A 83 -25.53 15.82 -5.44
CA LEU A 83 -25.10 16.16 -6.81
C LEU A 83 -25.81 15.34 -7.90
N ARG A 84 -26.74 14.45 -7.51
CA ARG A 84 -27.48 13.51 -8.39
C ARG A 84 -28.55 14.19 -9.26
N THR A 85 -28.79 15.48 -9.08
CA THR A 85 -29.91 16.22 -9.68
C THR A 85 -29.55 17.02 -10.94
N HIS A 86 -28.27 17.12 -11.30
CA HIS A 86 -27.83 17.89 -12.47
C HIS A 86 -27.43 16.96 -13.63
N PRO A 87 -28.14 16.97 -14.77
CA PRO A 87 -27.94 16.01 -15.87
C PRO A 87 -26.58 16.16 -16.59
N SER A 88 -25.83 17.23 -16.32
CA SER A 88 -24.48 17.49 -16.82
C SER A 88 -23.36 17.15 -15.83
N VAL A 89 -23.67 16.73 -14.60
CA VAL A 89 -22.70 16.40 -13.53
C VAL A 89 -22.71 14.87 -13.27
N GLY A 90 -22.85 14.10 -14.35
CA GLY A 90 -22.91 12.63 -14.33
C GLY A 90 -21.56 11.93 -14.53
N VAL A 91 -20.46 12.67 -14.71
CA VAL A 91 -19.12 12.07 -14.76
C VAL A 91 -18.71 11.81 -13.32
N GLY A 92 -18.77 10.54 -12.89
CA GLY A 92 -18.32 10.13 -11.57
C GLY A 92 -16.95 10.71 -11.26
N LEU A 93 -16.79 11.35 -10.09
CA LEU A 93 -15.49 11.83 -9.66
C LEU A 93 -14.52 10.65 -9.65
N ARG A 94 -13.33 10.79 -10.24
CA ARG A 94 -12.32 9.73 -10.21
C ARG A 94 -11.32 9.97 -9.10
N PHE A 95 -10.83 8.90 -8.49
CA PHE A 95 -9.66 8.98 -7.62
C PHE A 95 -8.45 8.36 -8.33
N THR A 96 -7.28 8.89 -8.02
CA THR A 96 -5.99 8.34 -8.44
C THR A 96 -4.97 8.51 -7.33
N LYS A 97 -4.05 7.56 -7.18
CA LYS A 97 -3.01 7.60 -6.15
C LYS A 97 -1.78 6.87 -6.67
N LYS A 98 -0.60 7.50 -6.54
CA LYS A 98 0.68 6.94 -6.98
C LYS A 98 1.69 6.96 -5.84
N TYR A 99 2.48 5.89 -5.74
CA TYR A 99 3.66 5.78 -4.88
C TYR A 99 4.77 5.04 -5.64
N ILE A 100 6.02 5.29 -5.27
CA ILE A 100 7.14 4.45 -5.70
C ILE A 100 7.45 3.47 -4.58
N TRP A 101 7.34 2.18 -4.89
CA TRP A 101 7.79 1.10 -4.02
C TRP A 101 9.20 0.75 -4.43
N ARG A 102 10.14 0.82 -3.48
CA ARG A 102 11.56 0.55 -3.72
C ARG A 102 12.00 -0.65 -2.91
N PHE A 103 12.63 -1.62 -3.56
CA PHE A 103 13.41 -2.64 -2.90
C PHE A 103 14.89 -2.29 -3.01
N ASP A 104 15.56 -2.11 -1.88
CA ASP A 104 17.00 -1.82 -1.82
C ASP A 104 17.61 -2.43 -0.55
N GLU A 105 18.80 -3.04 -0.67
CA GLU A 105 19.52 -3.68 0.44
C GLU A 105 18.67 -4.58 1.36
N GLY A 106 17.73 -5.34 0.81
CA GLY A 106 16.86 -6.21 1.60
C GLY A 106 15.75 -5.50 2.37
N ARG A 107 15.42 -4.25 2.02
CA ARG A 107 14.33 -3.46 2.60
C ARG A 107 13.33 -3.06 1.52
N ILE A 108 12.06 -2.93 1.90
CA ILE A 108 11.03 -2.30 1.05
C ILE A 108 10.70 -0.93 1.64
N SER A 109 10.80 0.12 0.84
CA SER A 109 10.43 1.48 1.22
C SER A 109 9.39 2.06 0.26
N ILE A 110 8.50 2.89 0.81
CA ILE A 110 7.42 3.55 0.08
C ILE A 110 7.74 5.04 0.00
N TRP A 111 7.70 5.58 -1.20
CA TRP A 111 8.02 6.98 -1.50
C TRP A 111 6.82 7.65 -2.14
N PHE A 112 6.59 8.92 -1.79
CA PHE A 112 5.65 9.74 -2.55
C PHE A 112 6.16 9.90 -3.98
N ALA A 113 5.24 9.79 -4.96
CA ALA A 113 5.53 10.13 -6.34
C ALA A 113 5.34 11.64 -6.54
N LYS A 114 6.29 12.29 -7.23
CA LYS A 114 6.21 13.71 -7.56
C LYS A 114 5.00 13.98 -8.44
N VAL A 115 4.23 15.00 -8.11
CA VAL A 115 2.98 15.35 -8.80
C VAL A 115 3.22 15.51 -10.31
N GLY A 116 2.43 14.79 -11.12
CA GLY A 116 2.52 14.83 -12.58
C GLY A 116 3.66 14.02 -13.19
N SER A 117 4.41 13.23 -12.41
CA SER A 117 5.50 12.39 -12.89
C SER A 117 5.56 11.04 -12.15
N ASP A 118 6.34 10.10 -12.67
CA ASP A 118 6.59 8.80 -12.05
C ASP A 118 7.98 8.75 -11.38
N VAL A 119 8.35 9.86 -10.73
CA VAL A 119 9.64 10.05 -10.07
C VAL A 119 9.43 10.07 -8.55
N PRO A 120 10.27 9.38 -7.75
CA PRO A 120 10.19 9.48 -6.29
C PRO A 120 10.52 10.90 -5.81
N ASP A 121 9.79 11.36 -4.80
CA ASP A 121 9.96 12.68 -4.18
C ASP A 121 10.63 12.55 -2.81
N TYR A 122 9.85 12.23 -1.77
CA TYR A 122 10.36 11.98 -0.42
C TYR A 122 9.81 10.68 0.17
N LEU A 123 10.56 10.13 1.12
CA LEU A 123 10.22 8.89 1.82
C LEU A 123 8.91 9.06 2.58
N PHE A 124 8.00 8.10 2.41
CA PHE A 124 6.82 7.97 3.26
C PHE A 124 7.16 7.11 4.47
N HIS A 125 7.43 5.82 4.27
CA HIS A 125 7.84 4.90 5.34
C HIS A 125 8.58 3.68 4.78
N GLU A 126 9.22 2.92 5.66
CA GLU A 126 9.79 1.61 5.35
C GLU A 126 8.93 0.49 5.92
N PHE A 127 8.97 -0.69 5.29
CA PHE A 127 8.26 -1.87 5.78
C PHE A 127 9.04 -2.50 6.94
N GLU A 128 8.40 -2.53 8.10
CA GLU A 128 8.75 -3.40 9.20
C GLU A 128 7.88 -4.66 9.13
N PHE A 129 8.47 -5.79 8.78
CA PHE A 129 7.74 -7.05 8.78
C PHE A 129 7.54 -7.61 10.18
N VAL A 130 6.34 -8.10 10.47
CA VAL A 130 5.97 -8.64 11.78
C VAL A 130 6.01 -10.17 11.73
N ASP A 131 6.79 -10.77 12.62
CA ASP A 131 6.80 -12.22 12.80
C ASP A 131 5.43 -12.69 13.33
N GLN A 132 4.89 -13.79 12.78
CA GLN A 132 3.59 -14.38 13.16
C GLN A 132 3.51 -14.95 14.61
N GLY A 133 4.36 -14.47 15.53
CA GLY A 133 4.34 -14.78 16.95
C GLY A 133 4.11 -13.57 17.86
N GLN A 134 4.24 -12.34 17.34
CA GLN A 134 3.84 -11.12 18.06
C GLN A 134 2.36 -10.84 17.80
N GLY A 135 1.51 -11.81 18.17
CA GLY A 135 0.09 -11.56 18.32
C GLY A 135 -0.09 -10.66 19.55
N GLN A 136 -0.70 -9.48 19.36
CA GLN A 136 -1.13 -8.60 20.44
C GLN A 136 -0.05 -8.25 21.46
N ASP A 137 1.07 -7.64 21.04
CA ASP A 137 1.71 -6.72 21.96
C ASP A 137 0.89 -5.41 21.90
N GLN A 138 -0.02 -5.25 22.86
CA GLN A 138 -0.34 -3.92 23.35
C GLN A 138 1.00 -3.34 23.76
N GLY A 139 1.57 -2.48 22.92
CA GLY A 139 2.90 -1.92 23.15
C GLY A 139 3.00 -1.45 24.61
N GLN A 140 3.76 -2.20 25.40
CA GLN A 140 4.32 -1.72 26.66
C GLN A 140 5.42 -0.72 26.30
N GLY A 141 4.96 0.46 25.90
CA GLY A 141 5.77 1.59 25.50
C GLY A 141 4.81 2.74 25.30
N GLU A 142 4.81 3.69 26.22
CA GLU A 142 4.00 4.90 26.15
C GLU A 142 4.35 5.67 24.85
N GLY A 143 3.57 5.48 23.77
CA GLY A 143 3.65 6.38 22.61
C GLY A 143 3.23 5.83 21.24
N GLU A 144 3.39 4.54 20.94
CA GLU A 144 3.15 4.05 19.57
C GLU A 144 2.03 3.00 19.47
N THR A 145 0.83 3.47 19.12
CA THR A 145 -0.30 2.60 18.74
C THR A 145 -0.07 2.05 17.33
N PHE A 146 0.14 0.74 17.15
CA PHE A 146 0.17 0.17 15.79
C PHE A 146 -1.24 -0.16 15.31
N VAL A 147 -1.40 -0.29 13.99
CA VAL A 147 -2.65 -0.73 13.37
C VAL A 147 -2.43 -2.04 12.65
N ASP A 148 -3.45 -2.90 12.65
CA ASP A 148 -3.41 -4.15 11.92
C ASP A 148 -4.07 -4.01 10.54
N ALA A 149 -3.45 -4.61 9.53
CA ALA A 149 -4.07 -4.81 8.23
C ALA A 149 -5.17 -5.87 8.32
N PRO A 150 -6.28 -5.74 7.57
CA PRO A 150 -7.26 -6.83 7.47
C PRO A 150 -6.64 -8.07 6.83
N THR A 151 -7.26 -9.22 7.02
CA THR A 151 -6.84 -10.45 6.36
C THR A 151 -7.15 -10.38 4.85
N PRO A 152 -6.18 -10.61 3.95
CA PRO A 152 -6.43 -10.61 2.51
C PRO A 152 -7.38 -11.75 2.11
N PRO A 153 -8.18 -11.58 1.03
CA PRO A 153 -9.09 -12.59 0.52
C PRO A 153 -8.42 -13.96 0.35
N GLY A 154 -9.16 -15.04 0.63
CA GLY A 154 -8.68 -16.40 0.38
C GLY A 154 -8.45 -16.64 -1.12
N ALA A 155 -7.45 -17.45 -1.46
CA ALA A 155 -7.07 -17.71 -2.86
C ALA A 155 -7.17 -19.18 -3.28
N GLY A 156 -7.70 -20.06 -2.43
CA GLY A 156 -7.68 -21.51 -2.63
C GLY A 156 -6.27 -22.11 -2.48
N GLY A 157 -6.20 -23.36 -2.04
CA GLY A 157 -4.93 -24.05 -1.78
C GLY A 157 -4.18 -23.55 -0.54
N ASP A 158 -2.96 -24.06 -0.36
CA ASP A 158 -2.10 -23.73 0.78
C ASP A 158 -1.47 -22.35 0.60
N THR A 159 -1.73 -21.46 1.56
CA THR A 159 -1.23 -20.08 1.53
C THR A 159 -0.71 -19.63 2.88
N VAL A 160 0.22 -18.68 2.87
CA VAL A 160 0.78 -18.01 4.05
C VAL A 160 0.51 -16.51 3.96
N VAL A 161 0.26 -15.83 5.08
CA VAL A 161 0.06 -14.37 5.12
C VAL A 161 1.23 -13.67 5.78
N TYR A 162 1.99 -12.87 5.05
CA TYR A 162 3.05 -12.03 5.60
C TYR A 162 2.50 -10.64 5.93
N ARG A 163 2.86 -10.10 7.09
CA ARG A 163 2.38 -8.80 7.55
C ARG A 163 3.55 -7.83 7.66
N ALA A 164 3.30 -6.59 7.29
CA ALA A 164 4.25 -5.50 7.44
C ALA A 164 3.55 -4.24 7.90
N ARG A 165 4.28 -3.29 8.46
CA ARG A 165 3.78 -2.00 8.92
C ARG A 165 4.78 -0.89 8.64
N GLY A 166 4.33 0.35 8.74
CA GLY A 166 5.16 1.54 8.64
C GLY A 166 4.40 2.78 9.09
N ASN A 167 5.10 3.68 9.80
CA ASN A 167 4.55 4.91 10.34
C ASN A 167 5.22 6.13 9.69
N HIS A 168 4.49 7.23 9.60
CA HIS A 168 4.99 8.51 9.10
C HIS A 168 4.28 9.67 9.82
N LEU A 169 5.03 10.50 10.53
CA LEU A 169 4.50 11.74 11.08
C LEU A 169 4.53 12.81 9.99
N CYS A 170 3.35 13.22 9.52
CA CYS A 170 3.25 14.33 8.58
C CYS A 170 2.79 15.58 9.33
N ILE A 171 3.74 16.47 9.66
CA ILE A 171 3.50 17.67 10.45
C ILE A 171 2.96 17.30 11.84
N ASN A 172 1.63 17.29 12.01
CA ASN A 172 0.95 16.99 13.28
C ASN A 172 -0.02 15.80 13.16
N ASP A 173 -0.11 15.18 11.98
CA ASP A 173 -1.00 14.06 11.72
C ASP A 173 -0.17 12.77 11.61
N MET A 174 -0.41 11.80 12.49
CA MET A 174 0.28 10.50 12.49
C MET A 174 -0.36 9.55 11.49
N TYR A 175 0.39 9.15 10.47
CA TYR A 175 -0.02 8.14 9.50
C TYR A 175 0.53 6.80 9.94
N ARG A 176 -0.37 5.86 10.21
CA ARG A 176 -0.05 4.48 10.60
C ARG A 176 -0.55 3.57 9.50
N THR A 177 0.37 2.81 8.91
CA THR A 177 0.06 1.94 7.79
C THR A 177 0.40 0.50 8.13
N ALA A 178 -0.47 -0.41 7.74
CA ALA A 178 -0.22 -1.84 7.79
C ALA A 178 -0.59 -2.52 6.47
N TYR A 179 0.10 -3.62 6.19
CA TYR A 179 -0.04 -4.45 5.02
C TYR A 179 -0.17 -5.92 5.40
N ALA A 180 -0.90 -6.66 4.59
CA ALA A 180 -0.93 -8.11 4.65
C ALA A 180 -0.86 -8.67 3.22
N PHE A 181 0.07 -9.58 2.97
CA PHE A 181 0.29 -10.22 1.67
C PHE A 181 0.02 -11.71 1.81
N ARG A 182 -1.01 -12.21 1.12
CA ARG A 182 -1.24 -13.65 1.02
C ARG A 182 -0.38 -14.19 -0.11
N VAL A 183 0.44 -15.17 0.22
CA VAL A 183 1.44 -15.76 -0.67
C VAL A 183 1.14 -17.24 -0.88
N ARG A 184 1.18 -17.67 -2.14
CA ARG A 184 1.13 -19.07 -2.57
C ARG A 184 2.35 -19.34 -3.43
N GLU A 185 3.16 -20.33 -3.05
CA GLU A 185 4.34 -20.73 -3.85
C GLU A 185 5.30 -19.58 -4.18
N GLY A 186 5.43 -18.60 -3.28
CA GLY A 186 6.27 -17.40 -3.48
C GLY A 186 5.55 -16.22 -4.16
N GLU A 187 4.35 -16.42 -4.70
CA GLU A 187 3.58 -15.39 -5.39
C GLU A 187 2.55 -14.74 -4.48
N VAL A 188 2.49 -13.40 -4.48
CA VAL A 188 1.35 -12.68 -3.89
C VAL A 188 0.12 -12.98 -4.74
N VAL A 189 -0.92 -13.53 -4.11
CA VAL A 189 -2.20 -13.90 -4.76
C VAL A 189 -3.36 -12.99 -4.35
N SER A 190 -3.24 -12.36 -3.18
CA SER A 190 -4.10 -11.28 -2.71
C SER A 190 -3.36 -10.49 -1.65
N TRP A 191 -3.73 -9.23 -1.45
CA TRP A 191 -3.13 -8.41 -0.40
C TRP A 191 -4.12 -7.38 0.11
N ALA A 192 -3.77 -6.77 1.22
CA ALA A 192 -4.58 -5.74 1.83
C ALA A 192 -3.70 -4.69 2.50
N SER A 193 -4.22 -3.48 2.65
CA SER A 193 -3.62 -2.46 3.49
C SER A 193 -4.66 -1.76 4.36
N ARG A 194 -4.19 -1.17 5.46
CA ARG A 194 -4.97 -0.25 6.27
C ARG A 194 -4.12 0.98 6.56
N HIS A 195 -4.70 2.16 6.38
CA HIS A 195 -4.08 3.42 6.72
C HIS A 195 -4.97 4.14 7.72
N VAL A 196 -4.44 4.40 8.91
CA VAL A 196 -5.10 5.19 9.94
C VAL A 196 -4.32 6.47 10.11
N VAL A 197 -5.01 7.60 9.98
CA VAL A 197 -4.47 8.93 10.20
C VAL A 197 -5.16 9.53 11.40
N LYS A 198 -4.39 9.91 12.43
CA LYS A 198 -4.90 10.60 13.61
C LYS A 198 -4.11 11.87 13.86
N GLY A 199 -4.80 12.99 13.97
CA GLY A 199 -4.22 14.28 14.27
C GLY A 199 -5.27 15.40 14.27
N PRO A 200 -4.86 16.64 14.55
CA PRO A 200 -5.78 17.77 14.66
C PRO A 200 -6.48 18.11 13.34
N ARG A 201 -5.94 17.70 12.18
CA ARG A 201 -6.55 17.99 10.88
C ARG A 201 -7.25 16.80 10.25
N LYS A 202 -6.85 15.59 10.62
CA LYS A 202 -7.33 14.37 9.97
C LYS A 202 -7.62 13.29 11.00
N ASP A 203 -8.81 12.73 10.86
CA ASP A 203 -9.18 11.49 11.50
C ASP A 203 -9.76 10.58 10.43
N GLN A 204 -8.95 9.68 9.89
CA GLN A 204 -9.32 8.84 8.77
C GLN A 204 -8.86 7.39 8.99
N ASP A 205 -9.69 6.44 8.61
CA ASP A 205 -9.40 5.01 8.58
C ASP A 205 -9.77 4.48 7.19
N ILE A 206 -8.73 4.06 6.46
CA ILE A 206 -8.83 3.61 5.07
C ILE A 206 -8.42 2.16 5.02
N VAL A 207 -9.35 1.29 4.66
CA VAL A 207 -9.10 -0.14 4.47
C VAL A 207 -9.12 -0.44 2.99
N ASN A 208 -8.10 -1.13 2.49
CA ASN A 208 -7.97 -1.56 1.10
C ASN A 208 -7.82 -3.07 1.02
N ILE A 209 -8.58 -3.68 0.11
CA ILE A 209 -8.54 -5.10 -0.20
C ILE A 209 -8.24 -5.26 -1.68
N TYR A 210 -7.24 -6.08 -2.00
CA TYR A 210 -6.78 -6.32 -3.36
C TYR A 210 -6.77 -7.80 -3.71
N TRP A 211 -7.26 -8.14 -4.90
CA TRP A 211 -7.26 -9.49 -5.44
C TRP A 211 -7.13 -9.47 -6.95
N VAL A 212 -6.75 -10.61 -7.53
CA VAL A 212 -6.81 -10.82 -8.97
C VAL A 212 -8.23 -11.27 -9.31
N GLY A 213 -8.89 -10.59 -10.25
CA GLY A 213 -10.22 -10.99 -10.73
C GLY A 213 -10.20 -12.43 -11.27
N VAL A 214 -11.32 -13.14 -11.08
CA VAL A 214 -11.58 -14.44 -11.72
C VAL A 214 -12.00 -14.23 -13.16
#